data_AF-N6U144-F1
#
_entry.id   AF-N6U144-F1
#
_cell.length_a   1.000
_cell.length_b   1.000
_cell.length_c   1.000
_cell.angle_alpha   90.00
_cell.angle_beta   90.00
_cell.angle_gamma   90.00
#
_symmetry.space_group_name_H-M   'P 1'
#
loop_
_entity.id
_entity.type
_entity.pdbx_description
1 polymer ?
#
loop_
_entity_poly.entity_id
_entity_poly.type
_entity_poly.pdbx_seq_one_letter_code
_entity_poly.pdbx_strand_id
1 'polypeptide(L)'
;MRSQRKYLAATFEFVCDQSRSGLHSSASNFRCSVLSWSAPSEKSSAFLEEIVGYFKDVVNLNEHNGCYGYILVINLIAASPSLLLNWETNEAYQLTISTNNSLQTVEVNIVADSVYGVRHGVETLLQLIPSLDSGDDIFYVTLKGLSIEDKPRFKHRGLLLDSARNYLSLDVIKKNIVAMGMSKMNVLHWHISDTQSFPFISKTLPNMSSYGAYSINQTYAPKQVKELLNFAKLHGVQIIPEIDGPAHAGSGWQWGPDAGLGDLVVCYNQQPYRSYCIQPPCGQMNPANPNLYSVLTSLYSDIIDLWTESDVFHMGGDEVFVPCWNSSEEVLRYIGPNRSEEVFMDLWAEYQRKALNAYDVANKNVTSSIILWTSTLTDPDRIVKYLPSNRYVIQTWVPKSDPLPEQLLKLGYKLIISTKDSWYLDHGFWGTTLYYNWRTVYDNTISTDSSVLGGEVCMWGELADDNNVESKVWPRAAAAAERLWANPSTPAINATSRFFSHNDRLARRGLRTSPLAPQFCAKSNEDCTSYILRQ
;
A
#
# COMPACT_ATOMS: atom_id res chain seq x y z
N MET A 1 9.35 -25.57 33.53
CA MET A 1 9.66 -24.16 33.78
C MET A 1 8.72 -23.30 32.93
N ARG A 2 7.64 -22.78 33.51
CA ARG A 2 6.74 -21.83 32.84
C ARG A 2 7.44 -20.46 32.86
N SER A 3 7.93 -20.02 31.71
CA SER A 3 8.38 -18.64 31.53
C SER A 3 7.15 -17.72 31.70
N GLN A 4 7.06 -17.03 32.83
CA GLN A 4 6.13 -15.92 33.00
C GLN A 4 6.64 -14.78 32.11
N ARG A 5 6.07 -14.64 30.91
CA ARG A 5 6.23 -13.42 30.11
C ARG A 5 5.65 -12.26 30.92
N LYS A 6 6.49 -11.32 31.36
CA LYS A 6 6.04 -10.08 31.99
C LYS A 6 5.52 -9.17 30.87
N TYR A 7 4.22 -8.91 30.85
CA TYR A 7 3.61 -7.94 29.96
C TYR A 7 3.62 -6.56 30.63
N LEU A 8 3.83 -5.49 29.85
CA LEU A 8 3.64 -4.12 30.30
C LEU A 8 2.17 -3.77 30.07
N ALA A 9 1.40 -3.70 31.16
CA ALA A 9 0.02 -3.25 31.13
C ALA A 9 -0.02 -1.76 31.44
N ALA A 10 -0.64 -0.98 30.56
CA ALA A 10 -1.00 0.40 30.83
C ALA A 10 -2.53 0.47 30.90
N THR A 11 -3.00 0.94 32.05
CA THR A 11 -4.41 1.28 32.24
C THR A 11 -4.47 2.77 32.43
N PHE A 12 -5.22 3.48 31.58
CA PHE A 12 -5.60 4.84 31.91
C PHE A 12 -6.79 4.78 32.87
N GLU A 13 -6.49 4.73 34.17
CA GLU A 13 -7.45 5.12 35.20
C GLU A 13 -7.45 6.65 35.29
N PHE A 14 -8.48 7.30 34.77
CA PHE A 14 -8.79 8.61 35.30
C PHE A 14 -9.46 8.38 36.68
N VAL A 15 -9.24 9.24 37.67
CA VAL A 15 -9.87 9.10 39.01
C VAL A 15 -11.15 9.93 39.06
N CYS A 16 -12.26 9.35 39.52
CA CYS A 16 -13.40 10.13 40.01
C CYS A 16 -13.26 10.22 41.52
N ASP A 17 -13.11 11.44 42.04
CA ASP A 17 -13.33 11.73 43.46
C ASP A 17 -14.83 11.67 43.72
N GLN A 18 -15.24 10.71 44.55
CA GLN A 18 -16.54 10.75 45.20
C GLN A 18 -16.35 11.35 46.58
N SER A 19 -16.63 12.64 46.74
CA SER A 19 -16.91 13.20 48.05
C SER A 19 -18.18 14.06 48.05
N ARG A 20 -19.02 13.72 49.03
CA ARG A 20 -20.27 14.35 49.39
C ARG A 20 -20.09 15.84 49.66
N SER A 21 -21.09 16.60 49.22
CA SER A 21 -21.73 17.77 49.87
C SER A 21 -21.87 18.93 48.90
N GLY A 22 -23.08 19.47 48.84
CA GLY A 22 -23.50 20.43 47.82
C GLY A 22 -22.65 21.70 47.84
N LEU A 23 -22.29 22.14 46.64
CA LEU A 23 -22.03 23.53 46.24
C LEU A 23 -21.83 23.51 44.72
N HIS A 24 -22.42 24.48 44.03
CA HIS A 24 -22.27 24.69 42.59
C HIS A 24 -20.78 24.65 42.17
N SER A 25 -20.40 23.71 41.29
CA SER A 25 -19.14 23.78 40.55
C SER A 25 -19.29 23.26 39.13
N SER A 26 -18.56 23.91 38.23
CA SER A 26 -18.51 23.72 36.78
C SER A 26 -17.97 22.36 36.35
N ALA A 27 -18.58 21.80 35.30
CA ALA A 27 -18.06 20.76 34.40
C ALA A 27 -17.49 19.50 35.09
N SER A 28 -18.37 18.59 35.49
CA SER A 28 -18.01 17.20 35.79
C SER A 28 -17.71 16.44 34.48
N ASN A 29 -16.47 16.00 34.27
CA ASN A 29 -16.07 15.15 33.14
C ASN A 29 -16.72 13.76 33.27
N PHE A 30 -17.81 13.52 32.53
CA PHE A 30 -18.44 12.20 32.43
C PHE A 30 -17.59 11.27 31.54
N ARG A 31 -17.59 9.95 31.81
CA ARG A 31 -16.77 8.97 31.08
C ARG A 31 -17.59 7.90 30.41
N CYS A 32 -17.44 7.79 29.09
CA CYS A 32 -18.21 6.89 28.25
C CYS A 32 -17.45 5.58 27.95
N SER A 33 -16.13 5.55 28.18
CA SER A 33 -15.29 4.39 27.90
C SER A 33 -14.06 4.25 28.81
N VAL A 34 -13.61 3.01 29.02
CA VAL A 34 -12.33 2.65 29.66
C VAL A 34 -11.48 1.90 28.63
N LEU A 35 -10.23 2.31 28.46
CA LEU A 35 -9.33 1.77 27.44
C LEU A 35 -8.06 1.26 28.14
N SER A 36 -7.72 -0.01 27.91
CA SER A 36 -6.50 -0.61 28.42
C SER A 36 -5.75 -1.35 27.31
N TRP A 37 -4.43 -1.44 27.45
CA TRP A 37 -3.61 -2.20 26.52
C TRP A 37 -2.43 -2.87 27.20
N SER A 38 -1.96 -3.94 26.57
CA SER A 38 -0.88 -4.77 27.10
C SER A 38 -0.04 -5.35 25.97
N ALA A 39 1.29 -5.18 26.08
CA ALA A 39 2.26 -5.75 25.15
C ALA A 39 3.58 -6.11 25.87
N PRO A 40 4.44 -6.98 25.31
CA PRO A 40 5.63 -7.47 26.01
C PRO A 40 6.80 -6.47 26.08
N SER A 41 6.79 -5.38 25.30
CA SER A 41 7.86 -4.38 25.26
C SER A 41 7.31 -2.95 25.33
N GLU A 42 8.14 -2.01 25.80
CA GLU A 42 7.75 -0.59 25.90
C GLU A 42 7.40 -0.02 24.53
N LYS A 43 8.18 -0.37 23.50
CA LYS A 43 7.92 0.03 22.11
C LYS A 43 6.59 -0.48 21.58
N SER A 44 6.28 -1.76 21.80
CA SER A 44 4.99 -2.34 21.37
C SER A 44 3.82 -1.78 22.17
N SER A 45 4.01 -1.50 23.46
CA SER A 45 3.00 -0.85 24.30
C SER A 45 2.70 0.59 23.85
N ALA A 46 3.73 1.39 23.57
CA ALA A 46 3.59 2.74 23.04
C ALA A 46 2.89 2.74 21.67
N PHE A 47 3.18 1.75 20.81
CA PHE A 47 2.47 1.62 19.53
C PHE A 47 0.97 1.28 19.72
N LEU A 48 0.62 0.45 20.72
CA LEU A 48 -0.80 0.22 21.06
C LEU A 48 -1.48 1.49 21.59
N GLU A 49 -0.75 2.34 22.32
CA GLU A 49 -1.25 3.66 22.76
C GLU A 49 -1.59 4.56 21.56
N GLU A 50 -0.74 4.58 20.53
CA GLU A 50 -1.03 5.32 19.28
C GLU A 50 -2.28 4.76 18.57
N ILE A 51 -2.48 3.45 18.55
CA ILE A 51 -3.70 2.82 18.00
C ILE A 51 -4.94 3.26 18.81
N VAL A 52 -4.81 3.36 20.13
CA VAL A 52 -5.88 3.87 21.00
C VAL A 52 -6.18 5.34 20.71
N GLY A 53 -5.15 6.16 20.48
CA GLY A 53 -5.30 7.54 20.01
C GLY A 53 -6.09 7.62 18.71
N TYR A 54 -5.67 6.85 17.70
CA TYR A 54 -6.39 6.73 16.42
C TYR A 54 -7.86 6.35 16.62
N PHE A 55 -8.15 5.34 17.46
CA PHE A 55 -9.51 4.92 17.75
C PHE A 55 -10.36 6.07 18.34
N LYS A 56 -9.82 6.81 19.32
CA LYS A 56 -10.51 7.95 19.94
C LYS A 56 -10.82 9.05 18.93
N ASP A 57 -9.87 9.34 18.03
CA ASP A 57 -10.04 10.34 16.98
C ASP A 57 -11.13 9.93 15.99
N VAL A 58 -11.26 8.62 15.67
CA VAL A 58 -12.34 8.12 14.80
C VAL A 58 -13.70 8.25 15.46
N VAL A 59 -13.81 7.85 16.73
CA VAL A 59 -15.07 7.76 17.45
C VAL A 59 -15.42 9.10 18.14
N ASN A 60 -14.63 10.16 17.90
CA ASN A 60 -14.80 11.49 18.48
C ASN A 60 -15.13 11.46 20.00
N LEU A 61 -14.43 10.63 20.77
CA LEU A 61 -14.74 10.37 22.18
C LEU A 61 -14.42 11.53 23.14
N ASN A 62 -13.98 12.68 22.61
CA ASN A 62 -13.37 13.74 23.42
C ASN A 62 -14.32 14.89 23.82
N GLU A 63 -15.58 14.95 23.34
CA GLU A 63 -16.40 16.17 23.48
C GLU A 63 -17.91 15.95 23.70
N HIS A 64 -18.33 15.29 24.79
CA HIS A 64 -19.77 15.16 25.10
C HIS A 64 -20.14 15.53 26.56
N ASN A 65 -21.23 16.29 26.70
CA ASN A 65 -21.82 16.69 27.98
C ASN A 65 -22.64 15.54 28.58
N GLY A 66 -21.98 14.57 29.20
CA GLY A 66 -22.66 13.43 29.84
C GLY A 66 -22.46 12.11 29.11
N CYS A 67 -22.51 11.03 29.88
CA CYS A 67 -22.46 9.66 29.36
C CYS A 67 -23.65 8.90 29.91
N TYR A 68 -24.52 8.44 29.01
CA TYR A 68 -25.73 7.70 29.34
C TYR A 68 -25.67 6.31 28.70
N GLY A 69 -26.04 5.27 29.45
CA GLY A 69 -26.02 3.88 28.97
C GLY A 69 -24.86 3.06 29.52
N TYR A 70 -24.37 2.11 28.72
CA TYR A 70 -23.30 1.19 29.13
C TYR A 70 -21.91 1.82 28.94
N ILE A 71 -21.01 1.58 29.88
CA ILE A 71 -19.59 1.96 29.76
C ILE A 71 -18.90 0.98 28.82
N LEU A 72 -18.25 1.48 27.77
CA LEU A 72 -17.47 0.66 26.85
C LEU A 72 -16.06 0.41 27.41
N VAL A 73 -15.73 -0.84 27.72
CA VAL A 73 -14.40 -1.25 28.23
C VAL A 73 -13.66 -1.95 27.10
N ILE A 74 -12.58 -1.38 26.57
CA ILE A 74 -11.80 -1.97 25.47
C ILE A 74 -10.42 -2.38 25.99
N ASN A 75 -10.08 -3.65 25.79
CA ASN A 75 -8.79 -4.23 26.15
C ASN A 75 -8.07 -4.69 24.88
N LEU A 76 -6.89 -4.14 24.64
CA LEU A 76 -6.04 -4.48 23.49
C LEU A 76 -4.81 -5.28 23.95
N ILE A 77 -4.60 -6.47 23.39
CA ILE A 77 -3.49 -7.35 23.82
C ILE A 77 -2.70 -7.82 22.60
N ALA A 78 -1.40 -7.48 22.57
CA ALA A 78 -0.44 -8.01 21.61
C ALA A 78 0.53 -8.99 22.29
N ALA A 79 0.79 -10.15 21.68
CA ALA A 79 1.65 -11.19 22.28
C ALA A 79 3.14 -11.05 21.93
N SER A 80 3.48 -10.31 20.87
CA SER A 80 4.82 -10.11 20.34
C SER A 80 5.35 -8.70 20.61
N PRO A 81 6.65 -8.53 20.92
CA PRO A 81 7.27 -7.22 21.07
C PRO A 81 7.64 -6.55 19.74
N SER A 82 7.50 -7.26 18.60
CA SER A 82 7.95 -6.82 17.29
C SER A 82 7.04 -5.74 16.72
N LEU A 83 7.67 -4.73 16.10
CA LEU A 83 7.00 -3.72 15.28
C LEU A 83 7.32 -3.89 13.79
N LEU A 84 7.92 -5.02 13.38
CA LEU A 84 8.20 -5.27 11.97
C LEU A 84 6.90 -5.57 11.21
N LEU A 85 6.68 -4.86 10.11
CA LEU A 85 5.58 -5.06 9.17
C LEU A 85 6.16 -5.53 7.84
N ASN A 86 6.06 -6.83 7.58
CA ASN A 86 6.50 -7.47 6.34
C ASN A 86 5.61 -8.69 6.03
N TRP A 87 5.95 -9.45 4.99
CA TRP A 87 5.17 -10.63 4.58
C TRP A 87 5.17 -11.78 5.61
N GLU A 88 5.98 -11.74 6.66
CA GLU A 88 5.97 -12.74 7.74
C GLU A 88 5.21 -12.26 8.99
N THR A 89 4.74 -11.01 8.99
CA THR A 89 3.93 -10.47 10.09
C THR A 89 2.60 -11.23 10.20
N ASN A 90 2.32 -11.74 11.41
CA ASN A 90 1.04 -12.37 11.69
C ASN A 90 -0.04 -11.31 11.94
N GLU A 91 -0.98 -11.20 11.01
CA GLU A 91 -2.08 -10.22 11.00
C GLU A 91 -3.41 -10.77 11.56
N ALA A 92 -3.42 -12.00 12.09
CA ALA A 92 -4.62 -12.60 12.67
C ALA A 92 -5.00 -11.94 14.01
N TYR A 93 -6.30 -11.90 14.31
CA TYR A 93 -6.82 -11.40 15.58
C TYR A 93 -8.09 -12.15 16.03
N GLN A 94 -8.37 -12.02 17.32
CA GLN A 94 -9.63 -12.40 17.93
C GLN A 94 -10.28 -11.16 18.54
N LEU A 95 -11.56 -10.95 18.28
CA LEU A 95 -12.36 -9.86 18.85
C LEU A 95 -13.58 -10.47 19.53
N THR A 96 -13.77 -10.14 20.81
CA THR A 96 -14.96 -10.54 21.57
C THR A 96 -15.66 -9.31 22.13
N ILE A 97 -16.99 -9.32 22.12
CA ILE A 97 -17.85 -8.33 22.76
C ILE A 97 -18.76 -9.07 23.73
N SER A 98 -18.85 -8.62 24.98
CA SER A 98 -19.75 -9.16 26.00
C SER A 98 -20.35 -8.06 26.86
N THR A 99 -21.65 -8.16 27.16
CA THR A 99 -22.35 -7.19 28.00
C THR A 99 -22.51 -7.71 29.43
N ASN A 100 -22.13 -6.90 30.41
CA ASN A 100 -22.39 -7.12 31.83
C ASN A 100 -23.46 -6.15 32.32
N ASN A 101 -24.70 -6.65 32.44
CA ASN A 101 -25.84 -5.82 32.85
C ASN A 101 -25.73 -5.32 34.30
N SER A 102 -25.07 -6.08 35.18
CA SER A 102 -24.93 -5.73 36.60
C SER A 102 -23.98 -4.55 36.79
N LEU A 103 -22.92 -4.48 35.98
CA LEU A 103 -21.95 -3.38 35.99
C LEU A 103 -22.28 -2.29 34.97
N GLN A 104 -23.31 -2.49 34.15
CA GLN A 104 -23.61 -1.65 32.98
C GLN A 104 -22.38 -1.43 32.10
N THR A 105 -21.63 -2.50 31.81
CA THR A 105 -20.46 -2.44 30.92
C THR A 105 -20.65 -3.27 29.66
N VAL A 106 -20.07 -2.82 28.56
CA VAL A 106 -19.81 -3.63 27.36
C VAL A 106 -18.31 -3.80 27.27
N GLU A 107 -17.85 -5.04 27.42
CA GLU A 107 -16.44 -5.41 27.38
C GLU A 107 -16.07 -5.87 25.97
N VAL A 108 -15.05 -5.24 25.41
CA VAL A 108 -14.45 -5.55 24.12
C VAL A 108 -13.03 -6.01 24.34
N ASN A 109 -12.71 -7.24 23.97
CA ASN A 109 -11.34 -7.75 24.04
C ASN A 109 -10.82 -8.05 22.64
N ILE A 110 -9.72 -7.40 22.25
CA ILE A 110 -9.01 -7.65 20.99
C ILE A 110 -7.65 -8.25 21.34
N VAL A 111 -7.41 -9.47 20.89
CA VAL A 111 -6.17 -10.21 21.15
C VAL A 111 -5.55 -10.62 19.82
N ALA A 112 -4.25 -10.36 19.65
CA ALA A 112 -3.51 -10.78 18.48
C ALA A 112 -2.05 -11.11 18.81
N ASP A 113 -1.37 -11.80 17.89
CA ASP A 113 0.06 -12.05 18.02
C ASP A 113 0.87 -10.75 17.86
N SER A 114 0.59 -9.97 16.82
CA SER A 114 1.26 -8.69 16.54
C SER A 114 0.37 -7.49 16.84
N VAL A 115 1.00 -6.31 16.98
CA VAL A 115 0.28 -5.03 17.06
C VAL A 115 -0.59 -4.75 15.82
N TYR A 116 -0.24 -5.32 14.66
CA TYR A 116 -0.99 -5.15 13.42
C TYR A 116 -2.27 -5.99 13.38
N GLY A 117 -2.25 -7.19 13.96
CA GLY A 117 -3.47 -7.94 14.21
C GLY A 117 -4.40 -7.17 15.16
N VAL A 118 -3.87 -6.56 16.24
CA VAL A 118 -4.66 -5.68 17.11
C VAL A 118 -5.25 -4.52 16.33
N ARG A 119 -4.45 -3.85 15.49
CA ARG A 119 -4.92 -2.77 14.61
C ARG A 119 -6.10 -3.26 13.75
N HIS A 120 -5.99 -4.40 13.08
CA HIS A 120 -7.08 -4.95 12.26
C HIS A 120 -8.34 -5.24 13.06
N GLY A 121 -8.19 -5.74 14.29
CA GLY A 121 -9.28 -5.90 15.24
C GLY A 121 -9.95 -4.58 15.62
N VAL A 122 -9.16 -3.52 15.85
CA VAL A 122 -9.68 -2.16 16.12
C VAL A 122 -10.45 -1.63 14.91
N GLU A 123 -9.96 -1.84 13.69
CA GLU A 123 -10.70 -1.42 12.49
C GLU A 123 -12.00 -2.19 12.30
N THR A 124 -12.03 -3.48 12.62
CA THR A 124 -13.29 -4.25 12.66
C THR A 124 -14.23 -3.73 13.73
N LEU A 125 -13.70 -3.39 14.92
CA LEU A 125 -14.49 -2.81 16.00
C LEU A 125 -15.13 -1.48 15.57
N LEU A 126 -14.40 -0.59 14.89
CA LEU A 126 -14.94 0.68 14.37
C LEU A 126 -16.15 0.49 13.45
N GLN A 127 -16.27 -0.65 12.77
CA GLN A 127 -17.45 -0.98 11.96
C GLN A 127 -18.64 -1.51 12.77
N LEU A 128 -18.41 -1.91 14.03
CA LEU A 128 -19.38 -2.48 14.96
C LEU A 128 -19.88 -1.48 16.03
N ILE A 129 -19.43 -0.23 15.97
CA ILE A 129 -19.90 0.88 16.83
C ILE A 129 -20.34 2.08 15.98
N PRO A 130 -21.40 1.93 15.14
CA PRO A 130 -21.96 3.07 14.44
C PRO A 130 -22.48 4.14 15.42
N SER A 131 -22.31 5.40 15.03
CA SER A 131 -23.03 6.52 15.65
C SER A 131 -24.42 6.68 15.05
N LEU A 132 -25.37 7.05 15.89
CA LEU A 132 -26.72 7.47 15.56
C LEU A 132 -26.91 8.90 16.07
N ASP A 133 -27.17 9.81 15.15
CA ASP A 133 -27.51 11.19 15.50
C ASP A 133 -29.02 11.27 15.79
N SER A 134 -29.38 11.80 16.95
CA SER A 134 -30.77 11.98 17.36
C SER A 134 -30.96 13.38 17.97
N GLY A 135 -31.14 14.38 17.12
CA GLY A 135 -31.24 15.78 17.54
C GLY A 135 -29.87 16.31 17.93
N ASP A 136 -29.74 16.80 19.17
CA ASP A 136 -28.48 17.31 19.72
C ASP A 136 -27.60 16.21 20.34
N ASP A 137 -28.11 14.97 20.44
CA ASP A 137 -27.42 13.83 21.06
C ASP A 137 -26.84 12.87 20.01
N ILE A 138 -25.64 12.33 20.31
CA ILE A 138 -24.99 11.26 19.54
C ILE A 138 -24.99 9.98 20.38
N PHE A 139 -25.58 8.92 19.83
CA PHE A 139 -25.60 7.59 20.46
C PHE A 139 -24.68 6.63 19.73
N TYR A 140 -23.83 5.92 20.46
CA TYR A 140 -23.07 4.79 19.92
C TYR A 140 -23.82 3.49 20.19
N VAL A 141 -24.07 2.71 19.15
CA VAL A 141 -24.76 1.41 19.27
C VAL A 141 -23.78 0.30 18.96
N THR A 142 -23.81 -0.77 19.75
CA THR A 142 -23.01 -1.96 19.49
C THR A 142 -23.78 -3.24 19.78
N LEU A 143 -23.17 -4.38 19.45
CA LEU A 143 -23.74 -5.69 19.67
C LEU A 143 -23.63 -6.10 21.14
N LYS A 144 -24.66 -6.77 21.67
CA LYS A 144 -24.68 -7.26 23.06
C LYS A 144 -23.64 -8.37 23.31
N GLY A 145 -23.37 -9.17 22.29
CA GLY A 145 -22.48 -10.31 22.35
C GLY A 145 -21.98 -10.68 20.95
N LEU A 146 -20.67 -10.87 20.80
CA LEU A 146 -20.04 -11.25 19.53
C LEU A 146 -18.71 -11.95 19.79
N SER A 147 -18.34 -12.89 18.92
CA SER A 147 -16.98 -13.42 18.82
C SER A 147 -16.57 -13.50 17.36
N ILE A 148 -15.40 -12.96 17.02
CA ILE A 148 -14.79 -12.98 15.70
C ILE A 148 -13.38 -13.54 15.84
N GLU A 149 -13.04 -14.50 15.00
CA GLU A 149 -11.65 -14.86 14.69
C GLU A 149 -11.42 -14.57 13.22
N ASP A 150 -10.39 -13.80 12.90
CA ASP A 150 -10.18 -13.33 11.53
C ASP A 150 -8.69 -13.24 11.19
N LYS A 151 -8.37 -13.43 9.90
CA LYS A 151 -7.01 -13.36 9.35
C LYS A 151 -7.04 -13.19 7.83
N PRO A 152 -6.03 -12.55 7.22
CA PRO A 152 -5.96 -12.43 5.78
C PRO A 152 -5.64 -13.77 5.11
N ARG A 153 -6.16 -13.95 3.89
CA ARG A 153 -5.84 -15.08 3.01
C ARG A 153 -4.47 -14.92 2.36
N PHE A 154 -4.13 -13.70 1.95
CA PHE A 154 -2.90 -13.37 1.25
C PHE A 154 -2.06 -12.37 2.04
N LYS A 155 -0.73 -12.53 1.98
CA LYS A 155 0.26 -11.73 2.71
C LYS A 155 0.45 -10.33 2.09
N HIS A 156 0.28 -10.22 0.77
CA HIS A 156 0.42 -8.98 0.01
C HIS A 156 -0.95 -8.51 -0.49
N ARG A 157 -1.43 -7.38 0.04
CA ARG A 157 -2.73 -6.78 -0.34
C ARG A 157 -2.48 -5.33 -0.75
N GLY A 158 -2.07 -5.21 -2.02
CA GLY A 158 -1.37 -4.04 -2.55
C GLY A 158 -2.26 -3.02 -3.24
N LEU A 159 -1.85 -1.77 -3.16
CA LEU A 159 -2.26 -0.67 -4.03
C LEU A 159 -0.98 -0.02 -4.56
N LEU A 160 -0.82 0.00 -5.89
CA LEU A 160 0.19 0.83 -6.55
C LEU A 160 -0.37 2.23 -6.78
N LEU A 161 0.38 3.24 -6.32
CA LEU A 161 0.19 4.64 -6.68
C LEU A 161 1.41 5.17 -7.45
N ASP A 162 1.15 5.63 -8.66
CA ASP A 162 2.13 6.34 -9.49
C ASP A 162 2.06 7.84 -9.20
N SER A 163 3.16 8.37 -8.66
CA SER A 163 3.33 9.79 -8.39
C SER A 163 4.36 10.47 -9.30
N ALA A 164 4.82 9.76 -10.33
CA ALA A 164 5.84 10.23 -11.24
C ALA A 164 5.21 10.80 -12.53
N ARG A 165 4.22 10.11 -13.09
CA ARG A 165 3.50 10.59 -14.28
C ARG A 165 2.75 11.88 -13.98
N ASN A 166 2.13 11.97 -12.81
CA ASN A 166 1.66 13.23 -12.21
C ASN A 166 1.96 13.22 -10.71
N TYR A 167 2.34 14.38 -10.17
CA TYR A 167 2.63 14.50 -8.74
C TYR A 167 1.39 14.24 -7.89
N LEU A 168 1.57 13.49 -6.80
CA LEU A 168 0.57 13.34 -5.74
C LEU A 168 1.04 14.01 -4.45
N SER A 169 0.24 14.90 -3.87
CA SER A 169 0.58 15.46 -2.56
C SER A 169 0.60 14.38 -1.48
N LEU A 170 1.44 14.59 -0.47
CA LEU A 170 1.52 13.68 0.67
C LEU A 170 0.19 13.56 1.42
N ASP A 171 -0.66 14.59 1.39
CA ASP A 171 -1.99 14.53 2.00
C ASP A 171 -2.90 13.56 1.25
N VAL A 172 -2.84 13.55 -0.09
CA VAL A 172 -3.57 12.58 -0.92
C VAL A 172 -3.05 11.16 -0.71
N ILE A 173 -1.72 10.98 -0.61
CA ILE A 173 -1.13 9.66 -0.31
C ILE A 173 -1.57 9.18 1.09
N LYS A 174 -1.55 10.06 2.10
CA LYS A 174 -2.04 9.75 3.46
C LYS A 174 -3.51 9.35 3.46
N LYS A 175 -4.38 10.03 2.72
CA LYS A 175 -5.80 9.64 2.61
C LYS A 175 -5.98 8.25 2.01
N ASN A 176 -5.21 7.91 0.98
CA ASN A 176 -5.22 6.57 0.41
C ASN A 176 -4.77 5.52 1.43
N ILE A 177 -3.70 5.80 2.21
CA ILE A 177 -3.26 4.95 3.32
C ILE A 177 -4.36 4.75 4.37
N VAL A 178 -5.10 5.80 4.73
CA VAL A 178 -6.24 5.67 5.66
C VAL A 178 -7.29 4.71 5.10
N ALA A 179 -7.68 4.85 3.83
CA ALA A 179 -8.64 3.94 3.20
C ALA A 179 -8.15 2.50 3.03
N MET A 180 -6.85 2.33 2.78
CA MET A 180 -6.18 1.03 2.79
C MET A 180 -6.31 0.38 4.18
N GLY A 181 -5.96 1.13 5.24
CA GLY A 181 -6.12 0.68 6.62
C GLY A 181 -7.56 0.33 6.96
N MET A 182 -8.54 1.13 6.51
CA MET A 182 -9.97 0.86 6.67
C MET A 182 -10.43 -0.42 5.96
N SER A 183 -9.76 -0.76 4.86
CA SER A 183 -10.06 -1.94 4.04
C SER A 183 -9.12 -3.13 4.32
N LYS A 184 -8.22 -3.00 5.31
CA LYS A 184 -7.17 -3.98 5.66
C LYS A 184 -6.19 -4.33 4.52
N MET A 185 -6.00 -3.43 3.56
CA MET A 185 -4.89 -3.49 2.62
C MET A 185 -3.60 -3.10 3.37
N ASN A 186 -2.49 -3.77 3.07
CA ASN A 186 -1.27 -3.67 3.89
C ASN A 186 -0.01 -3.30 3.10
N VAL A 187 -0.09 -3.12 1.78
CA VAL A 187 1.05 -2.69 0.98
C VAL A 187 0.67 -1.50 0.11
N LEU A 188 1.35 -0.37 0.31
CA LEU A 188 1.37 0.73 -0.65
C LEU A 188 2.63 0.54 -1.48
N HIS A 189 2.46 0.09 -2.71
CA HIS A 189 3.53 0.13 -3.70
C HIS A 189 3.61 1.56 -4.23
N TRP A 190 4.68 2.25 -3.89
CA TRP A 190 4.88 3.64 -4.30
C TRP A 190 5.80 3.69 -5.51
N HIS A 191 5.22 3.88 -6.68
CA HIS A 191 5.93 4.15 -7.93
C HIS A 191 6.33 5.63 -7.95
N ILE A 192 7.54 5.90 -7.44
CA ILE A 192 7.98 7.25 -7.08
C ILE A 192 8.56 8.02 -8.27
N SER A 193 9.17 7.32 -9.22
CA SER A 193 9.89 7.92 -10.36
C SER A 193 9.61 7.19 -11.66
N ASP A 194 9.59 7.94 -12.76
CA ASP A 194 9.48 7.44 -14.13
C ASP A 194 10.22 8.41 -15.09
N THR A 195 10.13 8.17 -16.39
CA THR A 195 10.59 9.06 -17.46
C THR A 195 10.11 10.50 -17.29
N GLN A 196 8.87 10.73 -16.85
CA GLN A 196 8.26 12.06 -16.80
C GLN A 196 8.77 12.90 -15.62
N SER A 197 9.00 12.31 -14.44
CA SER A 197 9.51 13.06 -13.30
C SER A 197 10.26 12.21 -12.26
N PHE A 198 11.14 12.88 -11.51
CA PHE A 198 11.83 12.36 -10.34
C PHE A 198 11.59 13.29 -9.13
N PRO A 199 10.49 13.12 -8.38
CA PRO A 199 10.11 14.01 -7.28
C PRO A 199 10.84 13.76 -5.95
N PHE A 200 11.48 12.60 -5.77
CA PHE A 200 12.17 12.28 -4.51
C PHE A 200 13.48 13.06 -4.33
N ILE A 201 13.62 13.74 -3.19
CA ILE A 201 14.86 14.46 -2.86
C ILE A 201 15.85 13.49 -2.22
N SER A 202 16.79 12.99 -3.04
CA SER A 202 17.97 12.28 -2.56
C SER A 202 18.93 13.24 -1.85
N LYS A 203 19.44 12.84 -0.68
CA LYS A 203 20.39 13.61 0.13
C LYS A 203 21.76 13.70 -0.54
N THR A 204 22.20 12.61 -1.16
CA THR A 204 23.49 12.51 -1.83
C THR A 204 23.44 12.96 -3.29
N LEU A 205 22.28 12.92 -3.92
CA LEU A 205 22.06 13.26 -5.33
C LEU A 205 20.94 14.33 -5.49
N PRO A 206 21.12 15.55 -4.95
CA PRO A 206 20.09 16.60 -5.03
C PRO A 206 19.73 17.00 -6.46
N ASN A 207 20.63 16.78 -7.42
CA ASN A 207 20.39 17.05 -8.84
C ASN A 207 19.27 16.18 -9.44
N MET A 208 19.01 14.99 -8.87
CA MET A 208 17.94 14.10 -9.34
C MET A 208 16.58 14.80 -9.34
N SER A 209 16.19 15.35 -8.19
CA SER A 209 14.94 16.12 -8.07
C SER A 209 15.04 17.51 -8.67
N SER A 210 16.20 18.15 -8.63
CA SER A 210 16.38 19.49 -9.19
C SER A 210 16.17 19.52 -10.72
N TYR A 211 16.54 18.44 -11.42
CA TYR A 211 16.31 18.27 -12.87
C TYR A 211 15.02 17.53 -13.17
N GLY A 212 14.54 16.69 -12.24
CA GLY A 212 13.48 15.73 -12.51
C GLY A 212 12.10 16.10 -11.97
N ALA A 213 11.98 16.93 -10.93
CA ALA A 213 10.69 17.29 -10.37
C ALA A 213 9.95 18.31 -11.25
N TYR A 214 8.62 18.21 -11.29
CA TYR A 214 7.80 19.17 -12.04
C TYR A 214 7.92 20.61 -11.53
N SER A 215 8.14 20.78 -10.23
CA SER A 215 8.46 22.06 -9.60
C SER A 215 9.08 21.81 -8.23
N ILE A 216 9.69 22.85 -7.64
CA ILE A 216 10.25 22.77 -6.28
C ILE A 216 9.22 22.36 -5.22
N ASN A 217 7.95 22.71 -5.41
CA ASN A 217 6.85 22.37 -4.50
C ASN A 217 6.25 20.98 -4.77
N GLN A 218 6.65 20.32 -5.85
CA GLN A 218 6.20 18.97 -6.24
C GLN A 218 7.33 17.97 -6.02
N THR A 219 7.83 17.95 -4.78
CA THR A 219 8.93 17.10 -4.34
C THR A 219 8.58 16.36 -3.05
N TYR A 220 9.32 15.31 -2.74
CA TYR A 220 9.21 14.55 -1.50
C TYR A 220 10.51 14.66 -0.70
N ALA A 221 10.49 15.47 0.37
CA ALA A 221 11.66 15.63 1.22
C ALA A 221 11.83 14.43 2.18
N PRO A 222 13.07 13.99 2.50
CA PRO A 222 13.32 12.83 3.35
C PRO A 222 12.61 12.85 4.70
N LYS A 223 12.51 14.03 5.34
CA LYS A 223 11.77 14.19 6.59
C LYS A 223 10.28 13.85 6.43
N GLN A 224 9.66 14.36 5.38
CA GLN A 224 8.25 14.14 5.10
C GLN A 224 7.97 12.68 4.69
N VAL A 225 8.89 12.06 3.94
CA VAL A 225 8.83 10.62 3.62
C VAL A 225 8.90 9.79 4.90
N LYS A 226 9.82 10.11 5.83
CA LYS A 226 9.91 9.41 7.12
C LYS A 226 8.62 9.54 7.95
N GLU A 227 8.01 10.73 7.97
CA GLU A 227 6.72 10.95 8.62
C GLU A 227 5.60 10.13 7.94
N LEU A 228 5.59 10.05 6.61
CA LEU A 228 4.65 9.22 5.85
C LEU A 228 4.82 7.72 6.16
N LEU A 229 6.05 7.23 6.27
CA LEU A 229 6.34 5.82 6.60
C LEU A 229 5.79 5.46 8.00
N ASN A 230 6.01 6.31 8.99
CA ASN A 230 5.46 6.11 10.34
C ASN A 230 3.93 6.17 10.33
N PHE A 231 3.36 7.11 9.58
CA PHE A 231 1.91 7.22 9.40
C PHE A 231 1.34 5.94 8.79
N ALA A 232 1.91 5.46 7.69
CA ALA A 232 1.50 4.20 7.05
C ALA A 232 1.54 3.01 8.00
N LYS A 233 2.63 2.91 8.78
CA LYS A 233 2.81 1.86 9.78
C LYS A 233 1.69 1.85 10.82
N LEU A 234 1.26 3.01 11.33
CA LEU A 234 0.13 3.12 12.27
C LEU A 234 -1.19 2.63 11.65
N HIS A 235 -1.35 2.78 10.33
CA HIS A 235 -2.50 2.27 9.58
C HIS A 235 -2.36 0.81 9.15
N GLY A 236 -1.29 0.12 9.54
CA GLY A 236 -1.01 -1.27 9.15
C GLY A 236 -0.60 -1.42 7.68
N VAL A 237 -0.02 -0.37 7.09
CA VAL A 237 0.41 -0.32 5.69
C VAL A 237 1.93 -0.22 5.62
N GLN A 238 2.57 -1.19 4.97
CA GLN A 238 3.96 -1.13 4.55
C GLN A 238 4.05 -0.34 3.25
N ILE A 239 4.99 0.61 3.15
CA ILE A 239 5.29 1.26 1.88
C ILE A 239 6.47 0.53 1.24
N ILE A 240 6.28 0.01 0.03
CA ILE A 240 7.37 -0.55 -0.80
C ILE A 240 7.69 0.49 -1.88
N PRO A 241 8.87 1.11 -1.87
CA PRO A 241 9.25 2.06 -2.89
C PRO A 241 9.70 1.34 -4.16
N GLU A 242 9.41 1.96 -5.30
CA GLU A 242 9.92 1.56 -6.61
C GLU A 242 10.78 2.67 -7.21
N ILE A 243 11.97 2.26 -7.67
CA ILE A 243 12.76 3.00 -8.64
C ILE A 243 12.85 2.08 -9.86
N ASP A 244 12.06 2.39 -10.87
CA ASP A 244 11.97 1.58 -12.08
C ASP A 244 13.22 1.74 -12.95
N GLY A 245 13.75 0.60 -13.41
CA GLY A 245 14.88 0.56 -14.33
C GLY A 245 15.04 -0.80 -15.01
N PRO A 246 15.71 -0.84 -16.18
CA PRO A 246 16.41 0.28 -16.82
C PRO A 246 15.54 1.12 -17.74
N ALA A 247 14.30 0.71 -18.05
CA ALA A 247 13.34 1.58 -18.72
C ALA A 247 12.89 2.71 -17.79
N HIS A 248 11.88 3.47 -18.19
CA HIS A 248 11.20 4.42 -17.29
C HIS A 248 12.16 5.40 -16.56
N ALA A 249 13.28 5.75 -17.20
CA ALA A 249 14.32 6.61 -16.64
C ALA A 249 14.61 7.78 -17.60
N GLY A 250 14.22 8.98 -17.19
CA GLY A 250 14.34 10.19 -18.00
C GLY A 250 14.62 11.41 -17.15
N SER A 251 13.59 12.22 -16.87
CA SER A 251 13.63 13.37 -15.95
C SER A 251 14.42 13.06 -14.68
N GLY A 252 15.42 13.88 -14.37
CA GLY A 252 16.27 13.73 -13.19
C GLY A 252 17.56 12.95 -13.43
N TRP A 253 17.77 12.37 -14.61
CA TRP A 253 19.02 11.68 -14.95
C TRP A 253 19.93 12.50 -15.90
N GLN A 254 19.43 13.62 -16.44
CA GLN A 254 20.17 14.44 -17.43
C GLN A 254 21.34 15.23 -16.85
N TRP A 255 21.49 15.31 -15.54
CA TRP A 255 22.58 16.05 -14.89
C TRP A 255 23.94 15.33 -14.99
N GLY A 256 23.95 14.05 -15.40
CA GLY A 256 25.15 13.22 -15.47
C GLY A 256 26.30 13.85 -16.28
N PRO A 257 26.07 14.28 -17.54
CA PRO A 257 27.09 14.94 -18.35
C PRO A 257 27.66 16.21 -17.71
N ASP A 258 26.81 17.07 -17.13
CA ASP A 258 27.23 18.31 -16.47
C ASP A 258 28.11 18.05 -15.23
N ALA A 259 27.93 16.89 -14.59
CA ALA A 259 28.75 16.42 -13.48
C ALA A 259 29.98 15.60 -13.92
N GLY A 260 30.23 15.45 -15.23
CA GLY A 260 31.35 14.66 -15.75
C GLY A 260 31.17 13.14 -15.63
N LEU A 261 29.94 12.66 -15.42
CA LEU A 261 29.60 11.24 -15.30
C LEU A 261 29.22 10.58 -16.64
N GLY A 262 29.13 11.37 -17.71
CA GLY A 262 28.64 10.92 -19.02
C GLY A 262 27.12 10.72 -19.03
N ASP A 263 26.61 10.13 -20.11
CA ASP A 263 25.18 9.91 -20.30
C ASP A 263 24.69 8.78 -19.39
N LEU A 264 23.98 9.12 -18.31
CA LEU A 264 23.38 8.14 -17.38
C LEU A 264 22.12 7.49 -17.97
N VAL A 265 21.43 8.21 -18.85
CA VAL A 265 20.28 7.75 -19.64
C VAL A 265 20.53 8.01 -21.11
N VAL A 266 19.99 7.16 -21.96
CA VAL A 266 19.99 7.29 -23.43
C VAL A 266 18.56 7.42 -23.93
N CYS A 267 18.43 7.88 -25.18
CA CYS A 267 17.18 8.14 -25.88
C CYS A 267 16.19 9.07 -25.16
N TYR A 268 16.64 9.86 -24.18
CA TYR A 268 15.77 10.77 -23.43
C TYR A 268 15.08 11.77 -24.36
N ASN A 269 13.74 11.80 -24.31
CA ASN A 269 12.88 12.67 -25.11
C ASN A 269 13.13 12.61 -26.64
N GLN A 270 13.66 11.49 -27.16
CA GLN A 270 13.89 11.31 -28.59
C GLN A 270 12.58 11.29 -29.39
N GLN A 271 12.63 11.80 -30.63
CA GLN A 271 11.48 11.90 -31.53
C GLN A 271 11.76 11.26 -32.90
N PRO A 272 10.76 10.65 -33.57
CA PRO A 272 9.41 10.40 -33.07
C PRO A 272 9.41 9.33 -31.96
N TYR A 273 8.75 9.61 -30.84
CA TYR A 273 8.90 8.80 -29.61
C TYR A 273 8.60 7.31 -29.81
N ARG A 274 7.63 6.94 -30.67
CA ARG A 274 7.27 5.53 -30.94
C ARG A 274 8.39 4.68 -31.54
N SER A 275 9.45 5.30 -32.06
CA SER A 275 10.64 4.58 -32.51
C SER A 275 11.59 4.18 -31.37
N TYR A 276 11.37 4.69 -30.15
CA TYR A 276 12.29 4.55 -29.03
C TYR A 276 11.60 4.15 -27.72
N CYS A 277 10.27 4.26 -27.60
CA CYS A 277 9.53 3.90 -26.40
C CYS A 277 8.03 3.72 -26.65
N ILE A 278 7.31 3.22 -25.65
CA ILE A 278 5.84 3.07 -25.67
C ILE A 278 5.13 4.41 -25.38
N GLN A 279 5.67 5.24 -24.50
CA GLN A 279 5.06 6.51 -24.10
C GLN A 279 6.11 7.64 -23.99
N PRO A 280 5.78 8.89 -24.37
CA PRO A 280 6.72 10.01 -24.24
C PRO A 280 6.74 10.58 -22.80
N PRO A 281 7.86 11.23 -22.39
CA PRO A 281 9.13 11.25 -23.09
C PRO A 281 9.81 9.87 -23.01
N CYS A 282 10.52 9.46 -24.07
CA CYS A 282 11.35 8.26 -23.98
C CYS A 282 12.49 8.45 -22.99
N GLY A 283 13.12 7.36 -22.57
CA GLY A 283 14.34 7.37 -21.77
C GLY A 283 14.61 6.01 -21.16
N GLN A 284 15.86 5.56 -21.22
CA GLN A 284 16.32 4.35 -20.53
C GLN A 284 17.70 4.58 -19.94
N MET A 285 17.98 4.01 -18.77
CA MET A 285 19.31 4.00 -18.20
C MET A 285 20.31 3.38 -19.17
N ASN A 286 21.55 3.88 -19.14
CA ASN A 286 22.64 3.47 -20.02
C ASN A 286 23.52 2.38 -19.36
N PRO A 287 23.34 1.08 -19.70
CA PRO A 287 24.07 0.02 -19.02
C PRO A 287 25.58 0.02 -19.29
N ALA A 288 26.00 0.68 -20.38
CA ALA A 288 27.39 0.80 -20.81
C ALA A 288 28.17 1.83 -19.99
N ASN A 289 27.49 2.79 -19.37
CA ASN A 289 28.12 3.81 -18.54
C ASN A 289 28.41 3.24 -17.12
N PRO A 290 29.68 3.06 -16.72
CA PRO A 290 30.00 2.50 -15.41
C PRO A 290 29.62 3.42 -14.24
N ASN A 291 29.53 4.74 -14.45
CA ASN A 291 29.17 5.69 -13.39
C ASN A 291 27.71 5.54 -12.95
N LEU A 292 26.84 5.00 -13.80
CA LEU A 292 25.44 4.72 -13.48
C LEU A 292 25.29 3.91 -12.20
N TYR A 293 26.10 2.87 -12.02
CA TYR A 293 25.97 1.97 -10.89
C TYR A 293 26.44 2.60 -9.57
N SER A 294 27.37 3.56 -9.64
CA SER A 294 27.75 4.39 -8.49
C SER A 294 26.60 5.33 -8.08
N VAL A 295 25.95 5.96 -9.07
CA VAL A 295 24.77 6.79 -8.85
C VAL A 295 23.63 5.96 -8.24
N LEU A 296 23.35 4.77 -8.78
CA LEU A 296 22.36 3.84 -8.22
C LEU A 296 22.71 3.43 -6.78
N THR A 297 23.98 3.14 -6.49
CA THR A 297 24.41 2.80 -5.11
C THR A 297 24.09 3.94 -4.14
N SER A 298 24.40 5.19 -4.50
CA SER A 298 24.10 6.37 -3.68
C SER A 298 22.59 6.59 -3.52
N LEU A 299 21.82 6.45 -4.60
CA LEU A 299 20.37 6.59 -4.56
C LEU A 299 19.72 5.52 -3.67
N TYR A 300 20.08 4.26 -3.86
CA TYR A 300 19.59 3.16 -3.03
C TYR A 300 19.98 3.32 -1.57
N SER A 301 21.19 3.82 -1.28
CA SER A 301 21.60 4.10 0.11
C SER A 301 20.70 5.13 0.77
N ASP A 302 20.35 6.23 0.09
CA ASP A 302 19.46 7.26 0.63
C ASP A 302 18.04 6.74 0.86
N ILE A 303 17.54 5.84 0.00
CA ILE A 303 16.25 5.18 0.17
C ILE A 303 16.32 4.19 1.35
N ILE A 304 17.30 3.30 1.39
CA ILE A 304 17.43 2.30 2.47
C ILE A 304 17.56 2.97 3.85
N ASP A 305 18.22 4.12 3.94
CA ASP A 305 18.33 4.92 5.17
C ASP A 305 16.96 5.42 5.69
N LEU A 306 15.95 5.53 4.81
CA LEU A 306 14.56 5.85 5.18
C LEU A 306 13.73 4.59 5.43
N TRP A 307 13.93 3.53 4.64
CA TRP A 307 13.19 2.26 4.70
C TRP A 307 13.90 1.19 5.55
N THR A 308 14.42 1.55 6.72
CA THR A 308 15.32 0.69 7.54
C THR A 308 14.74 -0.64 7.99
N GLU A 309 13.42 -0.81 7.95
CA GLU A 309 12.72 -2.03 8.34
C GLU A 309 12.16 -2.83 7.16
N SER A 310 12.32 -2.34 5.91
CA SER A 310 11.85 -3.05 4.73
C SER A 310 12.82 -4.16 4.33
N ASP A 311 12.29 -5.35 4.09
CA ASP A 311 13.00 -6.48 3.51
C ASP A 311 12.67 -6.67 2.02
N VAL A 312 12.01 -5.69 1.40
CA VAL A 312 11.58 -5.71 0.01
C VAL A 312 11.84 -4.36 -0.68
N PHE A 313 12.24 -4.41 -1.94
CA PHE A 313 12.41 -3.24 -2.82
C PHE A 313 11.93 -3.58 -4.24
N HIS A 314 11.26 -2.65 -4.92
CA HIS A 314 10.81 -2.85 -6.30
C HIS A 314 11.79 -2.17 -7.26
N MET A 315 12.30 -2.91 -8.24
CA MET A 315 13.27 -2.41 -9.24
C MET A 315 12.63 -2.18 -10.62
N GLY A 316 11.33 -2.41 -10.74
CA GLY A 316 10.58 -2.23 -11.99
C GLY A 316 10.93 -3.30 -13.01
N GLY A 317 11.59 -2.92 -14.11
CA GLY A 317 12.08 -3.86 -15.10
C GLY A 317 11.01 -4.31 -16.10
N ASP A 318 10.09 -3.40 -16.42
CA ASP A 318 9.14 -3.50 -17.51
C ASP A 318 9.59 -2.71 -18.76
N GLU A 319 8.94 -3.00 -19.87
CA GLU A 319 8.97 -2.26 -21.14
C GLU A 319 10.33 -1.81 -21.70
N VAL A 320 11.44 -2.52 -21.39
CA VAL A 320 12.75 -2.23 -22.00
C VAL A 320 12.67 -2.34 -23.53
N PHE A 321 12.97 -1.22 -24.17
CA PHE A 321 12.84 -1.00 -25.59
C PHE A 321 14.21 -1.08 -26.28
N VAL A 322 14.51 -2.23 -26.88
CA VAL A 322 15.80 -2.48 -27.57
C VAL A 322 16.18 -1.38 -28.59
N PRO A 323 15.26 -0.84 -29.43
CA PRO A 323 15.58 0.24 -30.34
C PRO A 323 16.18 1.50 -29.68
N CYS A 324 15.82 1.83 -28.43
CA CYS A 324 16.44 2.91 -27.68
C CYS A 324 17.94 2.66 -27.50
N TRP A 325 18.32 1.51 -26.96
CA TRP A 325 19.72 1.13 -26.78
C TRP A 325 20.46 0.95 -28.10
N ASN A 326 19.80 0.40 -29.11
CA ASN A 326 20.36 0.23 -30.45
C ASN A 326 20.63 1.56 -31.18
N SER A 327 20.09 2.68 -30.66
CA SER A 327 20.36 4.02 -31.20
C SER A 327 21.53 4.74 -30.54
N SER A 328 22.05 4.22 -29.41
CA SER A 328 23.14 4.85 -28.66
C SER A 328 24.50 4.37 -29.13
N GLU A 329 25.35 5.27 -29.64
CA GLU A 329 26.71 4.93 -30.07
C GLU A 329 27.56 4.31 -28.94
N GLU A 330 27.37 4.77 -27.70
CA GLU A 330 28.08 4.23 -26.54
C GLU A 330 27.67 2.78 -26.26
N VAL A 331 26.36 2.51 -26.25
CA VAL A 331 25.85 1.15 -26.07
C VAL A 331 26.30 0.25 -27.20
N LEU A 332 26.23 0.73 -28.45
CA LEU A 332 26.69 -0.03 -29.62
C LEU A 332 28.18 -0.33 -29.57
N ARG A 333 29.00 0.58 -29.05
CA ARG A 333 30.44 0.35 -28.85
C ARG A 333 30.68 -0.69 -27.75
N TYR A 334 29.89 -0.65 -26.69
CA TYR A 334 30.00 -1.57 -25.55
C TYR A 334 29.67 -3.02 -25.93
N ILE A 335 28.57 -3.25 -26.65
CA ILE A 335 28.13 -4.60 -27.02
C ILE A 335 28.82 -5.20 -28.27
N GLY A 336 29.72 -4.45 -28.92
CA GLY A 336 30.41 -4.88 -30.14
C GLY A 336 29.54 -4.75 -31.39
N PRO A 337 29.79 -5.48 -32.50
CA PRO A 337 29.03 -5.35 -33.76
C PRO A 337 27.76 -6.21 -33.86
N ASN A 338 27.56 -7.19 -32.98
CA ASN A 338 26.37 -8.07 -33.03
C ASN A 338 25.12 -7.32 -32.52
N ARG A 339 24.01 -7.42 -33.24
CA ARG A 339 22.73 -6.74 -32.97
C ARG A 339 21.57 -7.71 -32.73
N SER A 340 21.86 -8.97 -32.43
CA SER A 340 20.83 -9.97 -32.11
C SER A 340 20.11 -9.65 -30.81
N GLU A 341 18.85 -10.08 -30.70
CA GLU A 341 18.04 -9.92 -29.48
C GLU A 341 18.77 -10.45 -28.23
N GLU A 342 19.41 -11.62 -28.32
CA GLU A 342 20.16 -12.23 -27.21
C GLU A 342 21.25 -11.31 -26.63
N VAL A 343 21.89 -10.48 -27.47
CA VAL A 343 22.94 -9.55 -27.00
C VAL A 343 22.34 -8.42 -26.17
N PHE A 344 21.17 -7.92 -26.54
CA PHE A 344 20.46 -6.91 -25.75
C PHE A 344 19.82 -7.53 -24.50
N MET A 345 19.40 -8.80 -24.54
CA MET A 345 18.96 -9.52 -23.35
C MET A 345 20.10 -9.74 -22.36
N ASP A 346 21.28 -10.14 -22.83
CA ASP A 346 22.48 -10.26 -21.99
C ASP A 346 22.89 -8.89 -21.42
N LEU A 347 22.76 -7.81 -22.20
CA LEU A 347 22.98 -6.43 -21.71
C LEU A 347 21.99 -6.06 -20.59
N TRP A 348 20.70 -6.39 -20.75
CA TRP A 348 19.69 -6.14 -19.72
C TRP A 348 19.97 -6.98 -18.46
N ALA A 349 20.26 -8.27 -18.61
CA ALA A 349 20.63 -9.11 -17.49
C ALA A 349 21.90 -8.61 -16.78
N GLU A 350 22.88 -8.09 -17.52
CA GLU A 350 24.07 -7.47 -16.97
C GLU A 350 23.73 -6.20 -16.17
N TYR A 351 22.89 -5.31 -16.72
CA TYR A 351 22.37 -4.15 -16.00
C TYR A 351 21.70 -4.58 -14.69
N GLN A 352 20.76 -5.52 -14.76
CA GLN A 352 19.96 -5.95 -13.62
C GLN A 352 20.85 -6.56 -12.52
N ARG A 353 21.87 -7.34 -12.89
CA ARG A 353 22.86 -7.89 -11.95
C ARG A 353 23.70 -6.79 -11.30
N LYS A 354 24.16 -5.80 -12.06
CA LYS A 354 24.96 -4.68 -11.52
C LYS A 354 24.12 -3.74 -10.65
N ALA A 355 22.85 -3.49 -11.01
CA ALA A 355 21.89 -2.74 -10.23
C ALA A 355 21.54 -3.46 -8.91
N LEU A 356 21.32 -4.78 -8.96
CA LEU A 356 21.16 -5.60 -7.75
C LEU A 356 22.40 -5.51 -6.85
N ASN A 357 23.61 -5.63 -7.42
CA ASN A 357 24.84 -5.49 -6.65
C ASN A 357 24.98 -4.09 -6.02
N ALA A 358 24.61 -3.02 -6.74
CA ALA A 358 24.58 -1.66 -6.19
C ALA A 358 23.62 -1.55 -4.99
N TYR A 359 22.43 -2.17 -5.10
CA TYR A 359 21.47 -2.25 -4.00
C TYR A 359 22.03 -3.05 -2.81
N ASP A 360 22.60 -4.23 -3.05
CA ASP A 360 23.16 -5.08 -2.00
C ASP A 360 24.29 -4.37 -1.25
N VAL A 361 25.17 -3.66 -1.98
CA VAL A 361 26.23 -2.84 -1.37
C VAL A 361 25.62 -1.72 -0.51
N ALA A 362 24.63 -0.99 -1.02
CA ALA A 362 23.92 0.04 -0.27
C ALA A 362 23.22 -0.54 0.99
N ASN A 363 22.68 -1.75 0.89
CA ASN A 363 22.01 -2.46 1.97
C ASN A 363 22.97 -3.24 2.88
N LYS A 364 24.28 -2.96 2.82
CA LYS A 364 25.30 -3.61 3.67
C LYS A 364 25.31 -5.14 3.54
N ASN A 365 24.96 -5.64 2.36
CA ASN A 365 24.80 -7.05 1.99
C ASN A 365 23.74 -7.81 2.81
N VAL A 366 22.79 -7.10 3.42
CA VAL A 366 21.59 -7.72 3.97
C VAL A 366 20.69 -8.13 2.80
N THR A 367 20.35 -9.42 2.74
CA THR A 367 19.54 -9.96 1.64
C THR A 367 18.09 -9.47 1.73
N SER A 368 17.58 -8.84 0.67
CA SER A 368 16.19 -8.36 0.54
C SER A 368 15.51 -8.87 -0.72
N SER A 369 14.19 -9.06 -0.70
CA SER A 369 13.39 -9.40 -1.88
C SER A 369 13.34 -8.28 -2.88
N ILE A 370 13.72 -8.59 -4.13
CA ILE A 370 13.60 -7.67 -5.25
C ILE A 370 12.37 -8.06 -6.04
N ILE A 371 11.47 -7.11 -6.22
CA ILE A 371 10.32 -7.28 -7.11
C ILE A 371 10.71 -6.76 -8.50
N LEU A 372 10.35 -7.53 -9.53
CA LEU A 372 10.36 -7.10 -10.93
C LEU A 372 9.02 -7.37 -11.59
N TRP A 373 8.64 -6.55 -12.55
CA TRP A 373 7.48 -6.79 -13.40
C TRP A 373 7.70 -7.98 -14.35
N THR A 374 6.60 -8.58 -14.81
CA THR A 374 6.64 -9.45 -15.99
C THR A 374 7.08 -8.67 -17.22
N SER A 375 8.05 -9.20 -17.96
CA SER A 375 8.68 -8.58 -19.13
C SER A 375 9.49 -9.65 -19.88
N THR A 376 10.13 -9.29 -21.00
CA THR A 376 10.91 -10.27 -21.76
C THR A 376 12.14 -10.80 -21.00
N LEU A 377 12.60 -10.15 -19.92
CA LEU A 377 13.64 -10.70 -19.04
C LEU A 377 13.10 -11.77 -18.09
N THR A 378 11.83 -11.67 -17.71
CA THR A 378 11.15 -12.58 -16.79
C THR A 378 10.30 -13.63 -17.52
N ASP A 379 10.41 -13.74 -18.84
CA ASP A 379 9.80 -14.82 -19.61
C ASP A 379 10.30 -16.20 -19.12
N PRO A 380 9.44 -17.24 -19.11
CA PRO A 380 9.76 -18.54 -18.51
C PRO A 380 11.03 -19.23 -19.05
N ASP A 381 11.36 -19.02 -20.31
CA ASP A 381 12.54 -19.59 -20.98
C ASP A 381 13.85 -18.83 -20.67
N ARG A 382 13.75 -17.60 -20.15
CA ARG A 382 14.89 -16.70 -19.89
C ARG A 382 15.13 -16.49 -18.40
N ILE A 383 14.06 -16.40 -17.60
CA ILE A 383 14.12 -16.01 -16.20
C ILE A 383 15.05 -16.91 -15.37
N VAL A 384 15.06 -18.22 -15.64
CA VAL A 384 15.90 -19.21 -14.94
C VAL A 384 17.40 -19.01 -15.19
N LYS A 385 17.77 -18.40 -16.33
CA LYS A 385 19.16 -18.09 -16.68
C LYS A 385 19.68 -16.88 -15.90
N TYR A 386 18.82 -15.87 -15.70
CA TYR A 386 19.27 -14.55 -15.26
C TYR A 386 18.86 -14.18 -13.83
N LEU A 387 17.71 -14.65 -13.35
CA LEU A 387 17.06 -14.13 -12.15
C LEU A 387 16.80 -15.28 -11.17
N PRO A 388 17.66 -15.52 -10.17
CA PRO A 388 17.44 -16.62 -9.23
C PRO A 388 16.15 -16.43 -8.41
N SER A 389 15.30 -17.46 -8.34
CA SER A 389 13.96 -17.41 -7.72
C SER A 389 13.97 -17.20 -6.21
N ASN A 390 15.08 -17.50 -5.54
CA ASN A 390 15.25 -17.14 -4.13
C ASN A 390 15.47 -15.64 -3.93
N ARG A 391 15.81 -14.91 -5.01
CA ARG A 391 16.09 -13.47 -4.99
C ARG A 391 14.98 -12.59 -5.49
N TYR A 392 14.32 -13.03 -6.53
CA TYR A 392 13.30 -12.27 -7.24
C TYR A 392 11.88 -12.74 -6.94
N VAL A 393 11.01 -11.77 -6.67
CA VAL A 393 9.55 -11.90 -6.67
C VAL A 393 9.04 -11.27 -7.97
N ILE A 394 8.11 -11.90 -8.66
CA ILE A 394 7.63 -11.40 -9.95
C ILE A 394 6.23 -10.83 -9.80
N GLN A 395 6.06 -9.56 -10.15
CA GLN A 395 4.76 -8.90 -10.23
C GLN A 395 4.19 -9.04 -11.65
N THR A 396 3.11 -9.79 -11.77
CA THR A 396 2.50 -10.09 -13.07
C THR A 396 1.45 -9.04 -13.43
N TRP A 397 1.43 -8.62 -14.69
CA TRP A 397 0.45 -7.67 -15.23
C TRP A 397 -0.16 -8.13 -16.56
N VAL A 398 -0.55 -9.40 -16.60
CA VAL A 398 -1.18 -10.04 -17.76
C VAL A 398 -2.70 -10.19 -17.57
N PRO A 399 -3.48 -10.37 -18.64
CA PRO A 399 -4.89 -10.70 -18.53
C PRO A 399 -5.12 -12.01 -17.76
N LYS A 400 -6.30 -12.18 -17.16
CA LYS A 400 -6.64 -13.37 -16.37
C LYS A 400 -6.46 -14.70 -17.12
N SER A 401 -6.62 -14.69 -18.44
CA SER A 401 -6.50 -15.88 -19.29
C SER A 401 -5.08 -16.29 -19.64
N ASP A 402 -4.09 -15.46 -19.33
CA ASP A 402 -2.70 -15.69 -19.70
C ASP A 402 -2.07 -16.76 -18.78
N PRO A 403 -1.38 -17.78 -19.33
CA PRO A 403 -0.78 -18.86 -18.55
C PRO A 403 0.54 -18.49 -17.85
N LEU A 404 1.07 -17.28 -18.08
CA LEU A 404 2.37 -16.85 -17.55
C LEU A 404 2.49 -16.99 -16.02
N PRO A 405 1.49 -16.60 -15.19
CA PRO A 405 1.57 -16.78 -13.74
C PRO A 405 1.76 -18.26 -13.37
N GLU A 406 1.00 -19.19 -13.95
CA GLU A 406 1.16 -20.62 -13.67
C GLU A 406 2.51 -21.17 -14.14
N GLN A 407 3.05 -20.65 -15.25
CA GLN A 407 4.37 -21.03 -15.74
C GLN A 407 5.48 -20.59 -14.78
N LEU A 408 5.41 -19.36 -14.28
CA LEU A 408 6.39 -18.83 -13.32
C LEU A 408 6.32 -19.53 -11.96
N LEU A 409 5.12 -19.87 -11.49
CA LEU A 409 4.95 -20.68 -10.26
C LEU A 409 5.61 -22.06 -10.39
N LYS A 410 5.46 -22.73 -11.55
CA LYS A 410 6.11 -24.02 -11.81
C LYS A 410 7.64 -23.94 -11.82
N LEU A 411 8.19 -22.77 -12.14
CA LEU A 411 9.63 -22.50 -12.08
C LEU A 411 10.12 -22.08 -10.68
N GLY A 412 9.21 -22.01 -9.69
CA GLY A 412 9.52 -21.77 -8.28
C GLY A 412 9.59 -20.29 -7.88
N TYR A 413 9.09 -19.37 -8.70
CA TYR A 413 9.03 -17.95 -8.35
C TYR A 413 7.84 -17.65 -7.45
N LYS A 414 8.04 -16.70 -6.53
CA LYS A 414 6.95 -16.08 -5.77
C LYS A 414 6.31 -14.99 -6.62
N LEU A 415 4.99 -14.87 -6.56
CA LEU A 415 4.24 -13.94 -7.39
C LEU A 415 3.42 -12.91 -6.59
N ILE A 416 3.33 -11.71 -7.16
CA ILE A 416 2.29 -10.72 -6.86
C ILE A 416 1.45 -10.59 -8.15
N ILE A 417 0.13 -10.72 -8.03
CA ILE A 417 -0.76 -10.73 -9.20
C ILE A 417 -1.46 -9.39 -9.36
N SER A 418 -1.27 -8.74 -10.51
CA SER A 418 -1.94 -7.48 -10.88
C SER A 418 -2.71 -7.67 -12.18
N THR A 419 -3.81 -8.43 -12.12
CA THR A 419 -4.60 -8.85 -13.29
C THR A 419 -5.00 -7.65 -14.17
N LYS A 420 -4.44 -7.57 -15.37
CA LYS A 420 -4.54 -6.39 -16.25
C LYS A 420 -5.97 -6.01 -16.64
N ASP A 421 -6.83 -7.01 -16.80
CA ASP A 421 -8.22 -6.85 -17.21
C ASP A 421 -9.22 -6.80 -16.04
N SER A 422 -8.74 -6.52 -14.83
CA SER A 422 -9.61 -6.36 -13.66
C SER A 422 -9.07 -5.40 -12.60
N TRP A 423 -7.76 -5.39 -12.36
CA TRP A 423 -7.10 -4.68 -11.26
C TRP A 423 -6.27 -3.47 -11.69
N TYR A 424 -6.24 -3.16 -12.99
CA TYR A 424 -5.77 -1.88 -13.51
C TYR A 424 -6.89 -0.85 -13.41
N LEU A 425 -6.77 0.06 -12.45
CA LEU A 425 -7.81 1.01 -12.09
C LEU A 425 -7.78 2.28 -12.98
N ASP A 426 -6.70 2.54 -13.69
CA ASP A 426 -6.55 3.63 -14.68
C ASP A 426 -7.21 3.33 -16.04
N HIS A 427 -7.55 2.06 -16.30
CA HIS A 427 -8.23 1.67 -17.53
C HIS A 427 -9.63 2.28 -17.67
N GLY A 428 -10.04 2.50 -18.92
CA GLY A 428 -11.31 3.13 -19.31
C GLY A 428 -11.22 4.64 -19.54
N PHE A 429 -10.07 5.24 -19.27
CA PHE A 429 -9.85 6.69 -19.44
C PHE A 429 -8.92 7.04 -20.62
N TRP A 430 -8.25 6.05 -21.21
CA TRP A 430 -7.34 6.27 -22.32
C TRP A 430 -7.23 5.07 -23.26
N GLY A 431 -6.90 5.36 -24.52
CA GLY A 431 -6.73 4.36 -25.57
C GLY A 431 -7.99 3.54 -25.81
N THR A 432 -7.82 2.23 -25.93
CA THR A 432 -8.90 1.24 -26.13
C THR A 432 -9.20 0.43 -24.87
N THR A 433 -8.73 0.90 -23.71
CA THR A 433 -8.90 0.19 -22.43
C THR A 433 -10.36 0.31 -21.94
N LEU A 434 -10.82 -0.66 -21.15
CA LEU A 434 -12.18 -0.70 -20.61
C LEU A 434 -12.18 -0.35 -19.13
N TYR A 435 -13.17 0.43 -18.69
CA TYR A 435 -13.36 0.69 -17.27
C TYR A 435 -13.83 -0.58 -16.55
N TYR A 436 -13.09 -1.03 -15.55
CA TYR A 436 -13.49 -2.13 -14.69
C TYR A 436 -14.18 -1.59 -13.43
N ASN A 437 -15.46 -1.93 -13.30
CA ASN A 437 -16.25 -1.57 -12.12
C ASN A 437 -15.87 -2.43 -10.91
N TRP A 438 -16.41 -2.10 -9.74
CA TRP A 438 -16.07 -2.81 -8.50
C TRP A 438 -16.44 -4.30 -8.50
N ARG A 439 -17.46 -4.72 -9.29
CA ARG A 439 -17.85 -6.12 -9.40
C ARG A 439 -16.80 -6.92 -10.17
N THR A 440 -16.32 -6.39 -11.28
CA THR A 440 -15.19 -7.00 -12.03
C THR A 440 -13.95 -7.12 -11.14
N VAL A 441 -13.63 -6.06 -10.38
CA VAL A 441 -12.52 -6.07 -9.42
C VAL A 441 -12.70 -7.14 -8.33
N TYR A 442 -13.92 -7.29 -7.81
CA TYR A 442 -14.27 -8.25 -6.76
C TYR A 442 -14.27 -9.71 -7.24
N ASP A 443 -14.84 -9.95 -8.43
CA ASP A 443 -14.99 -11.28 -9.03
C ASP A 443 -13.69 -11.79 -9.64
N ASN A 444 -12.67 -10.95 -9.76
CA ASN A 444 -11.33 -11.41 -10.09
C ASN A 444 -10.79 -12.31 -8.97
N THR A 445 -10.26 -13.47 -9.36
CA THR A 445 -9.76 -14.49 -8.45
C THR A 445 -8.35 -14.86 -8.86
N ILE A 446 -7.47 -15.04 -7.88
CA ILE A 446 -6.08 -15.45 -8.09
C ILE A 446 -5.84 -16.83 -7.48
N SER A 447 -4.78 -17.50 -7.94
CA SER A 447 -4.38 -18.81 -7.42
C SER A 447 -4.12 -18.74 -5.91
N THR A 448 -4.49 -19.81 -5.19
CA THR A 448 -4.23 -19.95 -3.75
C THR A 448 -2.95 -20.73 -3.44
N ASP A 449 -2.09 -20.93 -4.44
CA ASP A 449 -0.76 -21.49 -4.25
C ASP A 449 0.03 -20.67 -3.21
N SER A 450 0.79 -21.34 -2.35
CA SER A 450 1.55 -20.69 -1.27
C SER A 450 2.63 -19.72 -1.76
N SER A 451 3.08 -19.86 -3.01
CA SER A 451 4.05 -18.97 -3.65
C SER A 451 3.38 -17.70 -4.20
N VAL A 452 2.05 -17.64 -4.28
CA VAL A 452 1.32 -16.39 -4.54
C VAL A 452 1.25 -15.60 -3.24
N LEU A 453 2.06 -14.54 -3.14
CA LEU A 453 2.07 -13.67 -1.96
C LEU A 453 0.74 -12.92 -1.82
N GLY A 454 0.12 -12.59 -2.95
CA GLY A 454 -1.19 -11.97 -3.01
C GLY A 454 -1.37 -11.20 -4.31
N GLY A 455 -2.03 -10.05 -4.22
CA GLY A 455 -2.37 -9.26 -5.39
C GLY A 455 -2.31 -7.77 -5.13
N GLU A 456 -2.32 -7.02 -6.23
CA GLU A 456 -2.22 -5.57 -6.21
C GLU A 456 -3.14 -4.96 -7.27
N VAL A 457 -3.84 -3.89 -6.87
CA VAL A 457 -4.52 -3.01 -7.81
C VAL A 457 -3.59 -1.86 -8.20
N CYS A 458 -3.58 -1.50 -9.48
CA CYS A 458 -2.65 -0.50 -10.01
C CYS A 458 -3.39 0.77 -10.42
N MET A 459 -2.94 1.91 -9.93
CA MET A 459 -3.38 3.24 -10.36
C MET A 459 -2.20 3.98 -10.98
N TRP A 460 -2.03 3.78 -12.28
CA TRP A 460 -1.07 4.53 -13.08
C TRP A 460 -1.50 5.99 -13.26
N GLY A 461 -0.51 6.88 -13.36
CA GLY A 461 -0.63 8.31 -13.11
C GLY A 461 -0.81 9.16 -14.37
N GLU A 462 -0.88 8.59 -15.58
CA GLU A 462 -0.95 9.36 -16.83
C GLU A 462 -2.15 10.31 -16.83
N LEU A 463 -3.28 9.86 -16.27
CA LEU A 463 -4.51 10.65 -16.12
C LEU A 463 -4.98 10.72 -14.67
N ALA A 464 -4.09 10.49 -13.69
CA ALA A 464 -4.44 10.53 -12.28
C ALA A 464 -3.53 11.48 -11.50
N ASP A 465 -4.15 12.41 -10.76
CA ASP A 465 -3.48 13.40 -9.91
C ASP A 465 -4.30 13.61 -8.61
N ASP A 466 -3.91 14.58 -7.80
CA ASP A 466 -4.62 14.97 -6.57
C ASP A 466 -6.13 15.20 -6.74
N ASN A 467 -6.58 15.61 -7.92
CA ASN A 467 -7.98 15.97 -8.14
C ASN A 467 -8.90 14.76 -8.29
N ASN A 468 -8.38 13.66 -8.83
CA ASN A 468 -9.22 12.54 -9.23
C ASN A 468 -8.79 11.17 -8.69
N VAL A 469 -7.56 11.02 -8.19
CA VAL A 469 -7.00 9.70 -7.80
C VAL A 469 -7.85 9.02 -6.73
N GLU A 470 -8.33 9.76 -5.73
CA GLU A 470 -9.20 9.22 -4.67
C GLU A 470 -10.45 8.55 -5.27
N SER A 471 -11.12 9.21 -6.22
CA SER A 471 -12.36 8.71 -6.84
C SER A 471 -12.12 7.58 -7.82
N LYS A 472 -10.94 7.55 -8.47
CA LYS A 472 -10.57 6.43 -9.34
C LYS A 472 -10.25 5.18 -8.52
N VAL A 473 -9.51 5.32 -7.43
CA VAL A 473 -9.11 4.20 -6.59
C VAL A 473 -10.29 3.68 -5.77
N TRP A 474 -11.06 4.58 -5.13
CA TRP A 474 -12.07 4.20 -4.15
C TRP A 474 -13.49 4.39 -4.70
N PRO A 475 -14.38 3.40 -4.51
CA PRO A 475 -14.22 2.24 -3.62
C PRO A 475 -13.67 0.97 -4.29
N ARG A 476 -13.27 1.00 -5.57
CA ARG A 476 -12.84 -0.21 -6.31
C ARG A 476 -11.73 -0.99 -5.60
N ALA A 477 -10.72 -0.31 -5.06
CA ALA A 477 -9.65 -0.96 -4.30
C ALA A 477 -10.16 -1.73 -3.06
N ALA A 478 -11.24 -1.27 -2.41
CA ALA A 478 -11.85 -2.00 -1.29
C ALA A 478 -12.49 -3.34 -1.72
N ALA A 479 -12.88 -3.48 -2.99
CA ALA A 479 -13.38 -4.74 -3.52
C ALA A 479 -12.25 -5.76 -3.65
N ALA A 480 -11.08 -5.33 -4.16
CA ALA A 480 -9.87 -6.15 -4.18
C ALA A 480 -9.39 -6.48 -2.76
N ALA A 481 -9.52 -5.53 -1.82
CA ALA A 481 -9.13 -5.73 -0.43
C ALA A 481 -9.84 -6.92 0.21
N GLU A 482 -11.16 -7.05 0.04
CA GLU A 482 -11.86 -8.22 0.58
C GLU A 482 -11.55 -9.51 -0.19
N ARG A 483 -11.40 -9.43 -1.51
CA ARG A 483 -10.92 -10.57 -2.31
C ARG A 483 -9.60 -11.11 -1.76
N LEU A 484 -8.67 -10.23 -1.38
CA LEU A 484 -7.36 -10.62 -0.86
C LEU A 484 -7.37 -10.93 0.65
N TRP A 485 -8.34 -10.43 1.40
CA TRP A 485 -8.52 -10.75 2.82
C TRP A 485 -9.25 -12.09 3.03
N ALA A 486 -10.45 -12.23 2.48
CA ALA A 486 -11.32 -13.38 2.75
C ALA A 486 -11.36 -14.42 1.62
N ASN A 487 -10.97 -14.03 0.39
CA ASN A 487 -11.11 -14.83 -0.83
C ASN A 487 -12.44 -15.59 -0.95
N PRO A 488 -13.58 -14.88 -0.94
CA PRO A 488 -14.90 -15.49 -0.87
C PRO A 488 -15.25 -16.26 -2.16
N SER A 489 -15.94 -17.40 -2.03
CA SER A 489 -16.43 -18.17 -3.17
C SER A 489 -17.69 -17.57 -3.82
N THR A 490 -18.34 -16.61 -3.15
CA THR A 490 -19.53 -15.93 -3.64
C THR A 490 -19.18 -14.78 -4.57
N PRO A 491 -20.02 -14.52 -5.59
CA PRO A 491 -19.82 -13.39 -6.50
C PRO A 491 -20.12 -12.04 -5.83
N ALA A 492 -19.70 -10.96 -6.49
CA ALA A 492 -19.84 -9.57 -6.04
C ALA A 492 -21.27 -9.21 -5.63
N ILE A 493 -22.27 -9.86 -6.21
CA ILE A 493 -23.66 -9.56 -5.88
C ILE A 493 -24.01 -9.80 -4.41
N ASN A 494 -23.40 -10.81 -3.79
CA ASN A 494 -23.53 -11.08 -2.36
C ASN A 494 -22.82 -10.04 -1.48
N ALA A 495 -21.89 -9.27 -2.06
CA ALA A 495 -21.15 -8.22 -1.39
C ALA A 495 -21.85 -6.85 -1.43
N THR A 496 -22.86 -6.67 -2.30
CA THR A 496 -23.42 -5.36 -2.66
C THR A 496 -23.76 -4.49 -1.44
N SER A 497 -24.57 -4.99 -0.50
CA SER A 497 -25.03 -4.19 0.65
C SER A 497 -23.88 -3.72 1.55
N ARG A 498 -22.96 -4.62 1.91
CA ARG A 498 -21.81 -4.27 2.74
C ARG A 498 -20.78 -3.41 2.00
N PHE A 499 -20.65 -3.58 0.68
CA PHE A 499 -19.76 -2.77 -0.13
C PHE A 499 -20.26 -1.31 -0.24
N PHE A 500 -21.57 -1.11 -0.40
CA PHE A 500 -22.19 0.21 -0.35
C PHE A 500 -22.00 0.86 1.03
N SER A 501 -22.26 0.10 2.10
CA SER A 501 -22.02 0.57 3.46
C SER A 501 -20.55 0.97 3.71
N HIS A 502 -19.60 0.22 3.16
CA HIS A 502 -18.18 0.54 3.28
C HIS A 502 -17.78 1.77 2.46
N ASN A 503 -18.35 1.95 1.27
CA ASN A 503 -18.15 3.17 0.49
C ASN A 503 -18.61 4.43 1.25
N ASP A 504 -19.75 4.34 1.92
CA ASP A 504 -20.25 5.42 2.78
C ASP A 504 -19.32 5.69 3.98
N ARG A 505 -18.75 4.64 4.58
CA ARG A 505 -17.75 4.79 5.66
C ARG A 505 -16.49 5.51 5.18
N LEU A 506 -15.97 5.12 4.01
CA LEU A 506 -14.82 5.80 3.39
C LEU A 506 -15.12 7.28 3.18
N ALA A 507 -16.29 7.60 2.62
CA ALA A 507 -16.72 8.98 2.38
C ALA A 507 -16.86 9.79 3.69
N ARG A 508 -17.46 9.21 4.74
CA ARG A 508 -17.56 9.84 6.08
C ARG A 508 -16.20 10.12 6.72
N ARG A 509 -15.16 9.39 6.30
CA ARG A 509 -13.78 9.56 6.77
C ARG A 509 -12.99 10.54 5.90
N GLY A 510 -13.67 11.30 5.05
CA GLY A 510 -13.10 12.40 4.27
C GLY A 510 -12.51 12.01 2.92
N LEU A 511 -12.68 10.74 2.49
CA LEU A 511 -12.28 10.32 1.14
C LEU A 511 -13.31 10.72 0.09
N ARG A 512 -12.82 11.15 -1.07
CA ARG A 512 -13.64 11.42 -2.25
C ARG A 512 -13.84 10.13 -3.04
N THR A 513 -14.83 9.33 -2.67
CA THR A 513 -15.11 8.06 -3.36
C THR A 513 -16.04 8.24 -4.57
N SER A 514 -15.91 7.34 -5.55
CA SER A 514 -16.85 7.28 -6.67
C SER A 514 -18.24 6.78 -6.23
N PRO A 515 -19.34 7.36 -6.77
CA PRO A 515 -20.68 6.86 -6.50
C PRO A 515 -20.88 5.48 -7.12
N LEU A 516 -21.56 4.59 -6.38
CA LEU A 516 -21.85 3.21 -6.84
C LEU A 516 -23.21 3.07 -7.51
N ALA A 517 -24.15 3.95 -7.17
CA ALA A 517 -25.49 4.04 -7.73
C ALA A 517 -26.02 5.45 -7.45
N PRO A 518 -27.16 5.86 -8.06
CA PRO A 518 -27.88 7.05 -7.63
C PRO A 518 -28.16 6.99 -6.12
N GLN A 519 -28.02 8.12 -5.43
CA GLN A 519 -28.14 8.17 -3.96
C GLN A 519 -29.49 7.64 -3.43
N PHE A 520 -30.57 7.79 -4.22
CA PHE A 520 -31.86 7.18 -3.92
C PHE A 520 -31.75 5.65 -3.80
N CYS A 521 -31.05 5.01 -4.74
CA CYS A 521 -30.85 3.56 -4.76
C CYS A 521 -29.86 3.08 -3.70
N ALA A 522 -28.93 3.92 -3.26
CA ALA A 522 -28.07 3.59 -2.12
C ALA A 522 -28.83 3.61 -0.78
N LYS A 523 -29.95 4.36 -0.68
CA LYS A 523 -30.77 4.50 0.52
C LYS A 523 -32.04 3.64 0.53
N SER A 524 -32.55 3.22 -0.63
CA SER A 524 -33.74 2.36 -0.79
C SER A 524 -33.33 0.96 -1.25
N ASN A 525 -33.50 -0.05 -0.39
CA ASN A 525 -33.09 -1.44 -0.70
C ASN A 525 -34.06 -2.17 -1.65
N GLU A 526 -35.34 -1.80 -1.69
CA GLU A 526 -36.36 -2.60 -2.38
C GLU A 526 -36.68 -2.09 -3.80
N ASP A 527 -36.75 -0.77 -4.02
CA ASP A 527 -37.16 -0.21 -5.32
C ASP A 527 -36.06 -0.28 -6.39
N CYS A 528 -34.80 -0.30 -5.99
CA CYS A 528 -33.65 -0.23 -6.89
C CYS A 528 -32.89 -1.54 -7.07
N THR A 529 -33.34 -2.66 -6.48
CA THR A 529 -32.60 -3.93 -6.55
C THR A 529 -32.30 -4.30 -8.01
N SER A 530 -33.32 -4.35 -8.86
CA SER A 530 -33.16 -4.73 -10.28
C SER A 530 -32.23 -3.79 -11.07
N TYR A 531 -32.18 -2.50 -10.71
CA TYR A 531 -31.28 -1.52 -11.32
C TYR A 531 -29.83 -1.74 -10.87
N ILE A 532 -29.61 -1.91 -9.56
CA ILE A 532 -28.29 -2.16 -8.98
C ILE A 532 -27.73 -3.49 -9.49
N LEU A 533 -28.56 -4.52 -9.70
CA LEU A 533 -28.16 -5.81 -10.25
C LEU A 533 -27.73 -5.75 -11.73
N ARG A 534 -28.17 -4.74 -12.50
CA ARG A 534 -27.90 -4.61 -13.95
C ARG A 534 -26.68 -3.77 -14.28
N GLN A 535 -26.21 -2.93 -13.35
CA GLN A 535 -24.95 -2.19 -13.46
C GLN A 535 -23.75 -3.10 -13.22
#